data_AF-A0A2S9YLA6-F1
#
_entry.id   AF-A0A2S9YLA6-F1
#
_cell.length_a   1.000
_cell.length_b   1.000
_cell.length_c   1.000
_cell.angle_alpha   90.00
_cell.angle_beta   90.00
_cell.angle_gamma   90.00
#
_symmetry.space_group_name_H-M   'P 1'
#
loop_
_entity.id
_entity.type
_entity.pdbx_description
1 polymer ?
#
loop_
_entity_poly.entity_id
_entity_poly.type
_entity_poly.pdbx_seq_one_letter_code
_entity_poly.pdbx_strand_id
1 'polypeptide(L)'
;MLCSWVCPWLGACAGADAAPPDRRAEVVEPFEDEGEGERFLGEIALPLATIDGRRIGPTPLIPARIGASGQAVIVEFETTGLRGAKGKLGLLPPRGAARQEVAHDMPGQPADPRSEWVEITIEDDGPQRFELPPPGPRWHAEWAVVALELSRGRTLLSAVEGPRSEMLSDQTRSPGGRLILGLVPVEPRPTRVEALGLSSPDAITLDGVLDEPAWAGRPARLVHSRTGEPSTELDARLGGPSEVWFAWDEAHLYVAGSLPDPDLYAKHRERDQPLYRDEAFEVFIAGDNSGARYLEHQVSARNVKFDARFPKYRAGDEAWNGGWRSAVALDGELERRGGDRGWTVELAFSWAELCAETTVSCPPAPGQELRINVFRLDKPDRKRQVGLALSPTLEPDFHAWGNAAELILVEPGAGS
;
A
#
# COMPACT_ATOMS: atom_id res chain seq x y z
N MET A 1 -40.00 3.62 5.94
CA MET A 1 -41.18 4.49 6.01
C MET A 1 -40.69 5.94 6.18
N LEU A 2 -41.05 6.78 5.21
CA LEU A 2 -41.14 8.25 5.15
C LEU A 2 -40.63 9.16 6.29
N CYS A 3 -39.84 10.18 5.94
CA CYS A 3 -40.15 11.63 6.01
C CYS A 3 -38.84 12.45 5.83
N SER A 4 -38.63 13.18 4.73
CA SER A 4 -39.11 14.55 4.44
C SER A 4 -38.79 15.58 5.52
N TRP A 5 -37.90 16.54 5.23
CA TRP A 5 -37.99 17.94 5.67
C TRP A 5 -37.44 18.87 4.58
N VAL A 6 -38.28 19.84 4.22
CA VAL A 6 -38.11 20.91 3.23
C VAL A 6 -37.50 22.14 3.93
N CYS A 7 -36.65 22.90 3.23
CA CYS A 7 -36.34 24.30 3.58
C CYS A 7 -36.57 25.19 2.34
N PRO A 8 -37.30 26.32 2.43
CA PRO A 8 -37.68 27.11 1.26
C PRO A 8 -37.08 28.54 1.23
N TRP A 9 -37.12 29.16 0.04
CA TRP A 9 -37.00 30.60 -0.32
C TRP A 9 -35.63 31.29 -0.45
N LEU A 10 -35.17 31.34 -1.72
CA LEU A 10 -34.83 32.51 -2.56
C LEU A 10 -34.14 33.75 -1.95
N GLY A 11 -32.92 34.02 -2.43
CA GLY A 11 -32.28 35.33 -2.50
C GLY A 11 -31.30 35.37 -3.68
N ALA A 12 -31.60 36.17 -4.69
CA ALA A 12 -30.93 36.20 -5.99
C ALA A 12 -29.46 36.65 -5.93
N CYS A 13 -28.61 35.96 -6.69
CA CYS A 13 -27.47 36.57 -7.37
C CYS A 13 -27.42 35.97 -8.79
N ALA A 14 -27.97 36.71 -9.75
CA ALA A 14 -27.72 36.49 -11.17
C ALA A 14 -26.33 37.03 -11.49
N GLY A 15 -25.46 36.19 -12.07
CA GLY A 15 -24.12 36.59 -12.49
C GLY A 15 -23.35 35.46 -13.16
N ALA A 16 -23.57 35.31 -14.46
CA ALA A 16 -22.65 34.68 -15.42
C ALA A 16 -22.27 33.20 -15.22
N ASP A 17 -23.26 32.29 -15.27
CA ASP A 17 -23.01 30.90 -15.70
C ASP A 17 -23.06 30.82 -17.23
N ALA A 18 -21.97 31.25 -17.87
CA ALA A 18 -21.64 30.74 -19.19
C ALA A 18 -20.75 29.51 -18.97
N ALA A 19 -21.37 28.36 -18.73
CA ALA A 19 -20.66 27.09 -18.86
C ALA A 19 -20.04 27.05 -20.27
N PRO A 20 -18.73 26.81 -20.43
CA PRO A 20 -18.15 26.66 -21.74
C PRO A 20 -18.89 25.53 -22.48
N PRO A 21 -19.36 25.77 -23.71
CA PRO A 21 -20.05 24.73 -24.47
C PRO A 21 -19.04 23.64 -24.84
N ASP A 22 -19.49 22.40 -24.68
CA ASP A 22 -18.89 21.18 -25.21
C ASP A 22 -17.45 20.86 -24.79
N ARG A 23 -17.32 20.16 -23.65
CA ARG A 23 -16.55 18.91 -23.59
C ARG A 23 -17.26 17.93 -22.67
N ARG A 24 -18.16 17.13 -23.24
CA ARG A 24 -18.51 15.84 -22.64
C ARG A 24 -17.18 15.09 -22.49
N ALA A 25 -16.93 14.46 -21.34
CA ALA A 25 -15.96 13.38 -21.32
C ALA A 25 -16.36 12.45 -22.46
N GLU A 26 -15.50 12.29 -23.47
CA GLU A 26 -15.70 11.20 -24.40
C GLU A 26 -15.63 9.95 -23.55
N VAL A 27 -16.77 9.28 -23.46
CA VAL A 27 -16.81 7.90 -23.03
C VAL A 27 -16.01 7.19 -24.12
N VAL A 28 -14.71 7.00 -23.86
CA VAL A 28 -13.92 5.98 -24.53
C VAL A 28 -14.77 4.72 -24.46
N GLU A 29 -14.96 4.03 -25.59
CA GLU A 29 -15.75 2.80 -25.59
C GLU A 29 -15.36 1.95 -24.38
N PRO A 30 -16.35 1.43 -23.63
CA PRO A 30 -16.07 0.73 -22.38
C PRO A 30 -15.02 -0.34 -22.65
N PHE A 31 -14.03 -0.43 -21.75
CA PHE A 31 -13.09 -1.54 -21.74
C PHE A 31 -13.90 -2.84 -21.85
N GLU A 32 -13.71 -3.60 -22.93
CA GLU A 32 -14.36 -4.89 -23.06
C GLU A 32 -13.69 -5.86 -22.10
N ASP A 33 -14.46 -6.33 -21.12
CA ASP A 33 -14.04 -7.33 -20.15
C ASP A 33 -14.10 -8.72 -20.82
N GLU A 34 -12.99 -9.13 -21.42
CA GLU A 34 -12.80 -10.51 -21.89
C GLU A 34 -12.32 -11.45 -20.77
N GLY A 35 -12.43 -11.05 -19.49
CA GLY A 35 -12.03 -11.88 -18.35
C GLY A 35 -10.52 -11.97 -18.11
N GLU A 36 -9.70 -11.27 -18.91
CA GLU A 36 -8.24 -11.36 -18.89
C GLU A 36 -7.50 -10.02 -18.66
N GLY A 37 -8.15 -8.86 -18.80
CA GLY A 37 -7.58 -7.53 -18.49
C GLY A 37 -8.15 -6.37 -19.34
N GLU A 38 -8.04 -5.13 -18.85
CA GLU A 38 -8.57 -3.92 -19.52
C GLU A 38 -7.51 -3.26 -20.42
N ARG A 39 -7.60 -3.43 -21.75
CA ARG A 39 -6.67 -2.81 -22.72
C ARG A 39 -7.32 -1.62 -23.43
N PHE A 40 -6.55 -0.56 -23.69
CA PHE A 40 -7.00 0.49 -24.60
C PHE A 40 -6.83 0.01 -26.05
N LEU A 41 -7.95 -0.19 -26.75
CA LEU A 41 -8.00 -0.65 -28.14
C LEU A 41 -7.98 0.48 -29.17
N GLY A 42 -8.01 1.74 -28.72
CA GLY A 42 -8.04 2.91 -29.59
C GLY A 42 -6.67 3.39 -30.04
N GLU A 43 -6.67 4.50 -30.78
CA GLU A 43 -5.46 5.24 -31.14
C GLU A 43 -5.29 6.47 -30.25
N ILE A 44 -4.04 6.80 -29.91
CA ILE A 44 -3.65 8.06 -29.29
C ILE A 44 -3.08 8.96 -30.37
N ALA A 45 -3.72 10.12 -30.60
CA ALA A 45 -3.25 11.10 -31.57
C ALA A 45 -2.33 12.13 -30.91
N LEU A 46 -1.23 12.46 -31.59
CA LEU A 46 -0.24 13.46 -31.17
C LEU A 46 -0.20 14.64 -32.16
N PRO A 47 0.29 15.84 -31.75
CA PRO A 47 0.30 17.04 -32.58
C PRO A 47 0.93 16.81 -33.95
N LEU A 48 0.17 17.20 -34.97
CA LEU A 48 0.49 17.05 -36.39
C LEU A 48 1.80 17.75 -36.77
N ALA A 49 2.61 17.06 -37.56
CA ALA A 49 3.69 17.67 -38.34
C ALA A 49 3.63 17.32 -39.84
N THR A 50 2.77 16.36 -40.21
CA THR A 50 2.62 15.80 -41.58
C THR A 50 1.15 15.47 -41.84
N ILE A 51 0.83 15.13 -43.10
CA ILE A 51 -0.54 14.84 -43.56
C ILE A 51 -1.13 13.57 -42.92
N ASP A 52 -0.28 12.61 -42.54
CA ASP A 52 -0.69 11.28 -42.06
C ASP A 52 -1.06 11.23 -40.55
N GLY A 53 -0.76 12.30 -39.80
CA GLY A 53 -0.94 12.28 -38.35
C GLY A 53 0.18 11.58 -37.59
N ARG A 54 0.44 12.01 -36.36
CA ARG A 54 1.26 11.21 -35.42
C ARG A 54 0.31 10.38 -34.57
N ARG A 55 0.52 9.07 -34.55
CA ARG A 55 -0.40 8.13 -33.90
C ARG A 55 0.36 7.05 -33.14
N ILE A 56 -0.27 6.60 -32.06
CA ILE A 56 0.08 5.38 -31.35
C ILE A 56 -1.17 4.49 -31.37
N GLY A 57 -1.11 3.37 -32.08
CA GLY A 57 -2.21 2.44 -32.31
C GLY A 57 -2.02 1.10 -31.57
N PRO A 58 -3.02 0.20 -31.62
CA PRO A 58 -3.50 -0.63 -30.52
C PRO A 58 -2.38 -1.30 -29.72
N THR A 59 -2.56 -1.30 -28.40
CA THR A 59 -1.51 -1.69 -27.45
C THR A 59 -1.80 -3.06 -26.83
N PRO A 60 -1.45 -4.20 -27.46
CA PRO A 60 -1.49 -5.46 -26.74
C PRO A 60 -0.51 -5.40 -25.54
N LEU A 61 -1.04 -5.71 -24.36
CA LEU A 61 -0.29 -5.79 -23.11
C LEU A 61 -0.16 -7.26 -22.71
N ILE A 62 1.07 -7.79 -22.67
CA ILE A 62 1.32 -9.22 -22.44
C ILE A 62 2.21 -9.38 -21.20
N PRO A 63 1.79 -10.11 -20.15
CA PRO A 63 0.51 -10.81 -20.04
C PRO A 63 -0.66 -9.85 -19.82
N ALA A 64 -1.88 -10.32 -20.11
CA ALA A 64 -3.09 -9.56 -19.84
C ALA A 64 -3.31 -9.30 -18.34
N ARG A 65 -2.72 -10.15 -17.48
CA ARG A 65 -2.65 -10.04 -16.02
C ARG A 65 -1.25 -10.37 -15.53
N ILE A 66 -0.71 -9.57 -14.60
CA ILE A 66 0.55 -9.89 -13.92
C ILE A 66 0.24 -10.80 -12.74
N GLY A 67 0.71 -12.05 -12.79
CA GLY A 67 0.57 -13.01 -11.68
C GLY A 67 1.55 -12.75 -10.53
N ALA A 68 1.32 -13.43 -9.40
CA ALA A 68 2.10 -13.27 -8.16
C ALA A 68 3.62 -13.53 -8.33
N SER A 69 4.04 -14.32 -9.31
CA SER A 69 5.45 -14.62 -9.61
C SER A 69 6.22 -13.43 -10.20
N GLY A 70 5.55 -12.32 -10.55
CA GLY A 70 6.21 -11.09 -11.00
C GLY A 70 6.85 -11.21 -12.38
N GLN A 71 6.03 -11.49 -13.40
CA GLN A 71 6.49 -11.51 -14.78
C GLN A 71 6.66 -10.10 -15.36
N ALA A 72 7.64 -9.93 -16.22
CA ALA A 72 7.79 -8.70 -17.00
C ALA A 72 6.54 -8.44 -17.86
N VAL A 73 6.26 -7.16 -18.09
CA VAL A 73 5.14 -6.72 -18.94
C VAL A 73 5.71 -6.34 -20.30
N ILE A 74 5.39 -7.11 -21.31
CA ILE A 74 5.63 -6.78 -22.70
C ILE A 74 4.55 -5.79 -23.14
N VAL A 75 4.99 -4.64 -23.61
CA VAL A 75 4.15 -3.59 -24.17
C VAL A 75 4.46 -3.51 -25.66
N GLU A 76 3.45 -3.79 -26.46
CA GLU A 76 3.50 -3.65 -27.91
C GLU A 76 2.57 -2.53 -28.33
N PHE A 77 2.96 -1.72 -29.31
CA PHE A 77 2.10 -0.70 -29.92
C PHE A 77 2.60 -0.33 -31.31
N GLU A 78 1.72 0.16 -32.17
CA GLU A 78 2.12 0.66 -33.49
C GLU A 78 2.38 2.17 -33.43
N THR A 79 3.38 2.64 -34.19
CA THR A 79 3.70 4.07 -34.28
C THR A 79 3.62 4.56 -35.72
N THR A 80 3.14 5.80 -35.90
CA THR A 80 3.16 6.49 -37.21
C THR A 80 3.66 7.92 -37.02
N GLY A 81 4.62 8.36 -37.84
CA GLY A 81 5.16 9.72 -37.82
C GLY A 81 6.05 10.05 -36.61
N LEU A 82 6.50 9.03 -35.87
CA LEU A 82 7.22 9.13 -34.60
C LEU A 82 8.68 8.71 -34.66
N ARG A 83 9.18 8.22 -35.80
CA ARG A 83 10.62 7.98 -36.03
C ARG A 83 11.54 9.05 -35.40
N GLY A 84 12.53 8.61 -34.63
CA GLY A 84 13.48 9.45 -33.89
C GLY A 84 12.92 10.12 -32.62
N ALA A 85 11.66 9.86 -32.23
CA ALA A 85 11.16 10.26 -30.93
C ALA A 85 11.86 9.45 -29.82
N LYS A 86 12.11 10.11 -28.70
CA LYS A 86 12.75 9.53 -27.51
C LYS A 86 11.90 9.76 -26.30
N GLY A 87 11.98 8.89 -25.32
CA GLY A 87 11.24 9.08 -24.09
C GLY A 87 11.34 7.89 -23.18
N LYS A 88 10.32 7.70 -22.36
CA LYS A 88 10.28 6.61 -21.38
C LYS A 88 8.92 5.95 -21.36
N LEU A 89 8.94 4.65 -21.19
CA LEU A 89 7.78 3.80 -20.99
C LEU A 89 7.82 3.31 -19.55
N GLY A 90 6.68 3.26 -18.86
CA GLY A 90 6.66 2.92 -17.44
C GLY A 90 5.44 2.16 -16.99
N LEU A 91 5.63 1.46 -15.87
CA LEU A 91 4.61 0.76 -15.10
C LEU A 91 4.40 1.51 -13.78
N LEU A 92 3.23 2.14 -13.60
CA LEU A 92 2.97 3.06 -12.50
C LEU A 92 1.82 2.58 -11.62
N PRO A 93 1.89 2.72 -10.28
CA PRO A 93 0.72 2.48 -9.45
C PRO A 93 -0.35 3.53 -9.75
N PRO A 94 -1.66 3.25 -9.54
CA PRO A 94 -2.73 4.16 -9.93
C PRO A 94 -2.58 5.55 -9.30
N ARG A 95 -2.19 5.61 -8.02
CA ARG A 95 -1.91 6.89 -7.34
C ARG A 95 -0.72 7.63 -7.97
N GLY A 96 0.30 6.91 -8.42
CA GLY A 96 1.47 7.47 -9.11
C GLY A 96 1.12 7.99 -10.51
N ALA A 97 0.28 7.26 -11.24
CA ALA A 97 -0.21 7.63 -12.56
C ALA A 97 -1.16 8.85 -12.51
N ALA A 98 -2.00 8.93 -11.48
CA ALA A 98 -2.95 10.01 -11.25
C ALA A 98 -2.32 11.27 -10.63
N ARG A 99 -1.00 11.28 -10.34
CA ARG A 99 -0.34 12.48 -9.82
C ARG A 99 -0.41 13.59 -10.87
N GLN A 100 -0.86 14.75 -10.42
CA GLN A 100 -0.93 15.95 -11.24
C GLN A 100 0.46 16.33 -11.76
N GLU A 101 0.56 16.52 -13.06
CA GLU A 101 1.74 17.13 -13.67
C GLU A 101 1.70 18.64 -13.38
N VAL A 102 2.76 19.14 -12.73
CA VAL A 102 2.89 20.57 -12.40
C VAL A 102 3.54 21.29 -13.58
N ALA A 103 3.17 22.55 -13.82
CA ALA A 103 3.72 23.38 -14.90
C ALA A 103 5.26 23.39 -14.91
N HIS A 104 5.84 23.60 -16.10
CA HIS A 104 7.28 23.48 -16.41
C HIS A 104 8.23 24.24 -15.46
N ASP A 105 7.74 25.28 -14.80
CA ASP A 105 8.52 26.17 -13.92
C ASP A 105 8.35 25.90 -12.42
N MET A 106 7.62 24.85 -12.05
CA MET A 106 7.41 24.45 -10.66
C MET A 106 8.19 23.17 -10.35
N PRO A 107 8.68 22.98 -9.12
CA PRO A 107 9.21 21.69 -8.71
C PRO A 107 8.10 20.64 -8.87
N GLY A 108 8.28 19.75 -9.86
CA GLY A 108 7.36 18.65 -10.12
C GLY A 108 7.21 17.77 -8.88
N GLN A 109 6.07 17.10 -8.74
CA GLN A 109 5.91 16.12 -7.67
C GLN A 109 7.00 15.03 -7.81
N PRO A 110 7.62 14.59 -6.70
CA PRO A 110 8.56 13.48 -6.75
C PRO A 110 7.90 12.27 -7.41
N ALA A 111 8.67 11.49 -8.18
CA ALA A 111 8.18 10.24 -8.73
C ALA A 111 7.71 9.31 -7.62
N ASP A 112 6.68 8.49 -7.88
CA ASP A 112 6.33 7.41 -6.96
C ASP A 112 7.47 6.38 -7.02
N PRO A 113 8.11 6.02 -5.89
CA PRO A 113 9.25 5.11 -5.91
C PRO A 113 8.89 3.65 -6.21
N ARG A 114 7.59 3.36 -6.44
CA ARG A 114 7.10 2.08 -6.98
C ARG A 114 6.95 2.11 -8.50
N SER A 115 7.06 3.29 -9.13
CA SER A 115 7.01 3.42 -10.58
C SER A 115 8.30 2.93 -11.21
N GLU A 116 8.16 2.03 -12.18
CA GLU A 116 9.28 1.56 -12.98
C GLU A 116 9.26 2.24 -14.34
N TRP A 117 10.43 2.61 -14.86
CA TRP A 117 10.59 3.29 -16.14
C TRP A 117 11.74 2.69 -16.93
N VAL A 118 11.55 2.55 -18.24
CA VAL A 118 12.60 2.22 -19.20
C VAL A 118 12.69 3.32 -20.25
N GLU A 119 13.91 3.71 -20.60
CA GLU A 119 14.15 4.65 -21.69
C GLU A 119 13.90 3.94 -23.03
N ILE A 120 13.23 4.63 -23.95
CA ILE A 120 12.89 4.11 -25.27
C ILE A 120 13.27 5.10 -26.38
N THR A 121 13.54 4.57 -27.56
CA THR A 121 13.71 5.34 -28.80
C THR A 121 12.90 4.65 -29.90
N ILE A 122 12.09 5.43 -30.63
CA ILE A 122 11.35 4.95 -31.79
C ILE A 122 12.29 5.03 -32.99
N GLU A 123 12.97 3.94 -33.32
CA GLU A 123 13.98 3.92 -34.41
C GLU A 123 13.36 4.09 -35.79
N ASP A 124 12.20 3.48 -36.01
CA ASP A 124 11.39 3.55 -37.23
C ASP A 124 9.90 3.45 -36.87
N ASP A 125 9.02 3.93 -37.75
CA ASP A 125 7.57 3.79 -37.62
C ASP A 125 7.14 2.32 -37.88
N GLY A 126 5.99 1.94 -37.33
CA GLY A 126 5.48 0.57 -37.35
C GLY A 126 5.46 -0.07 -35.95
N PRO A 127 5.41 -1.42 -35.87
CA PRO A 127 5.30 -2.15 -34.61
C PRO A 127 6.49 -1.91 -33.68
N GLN A 128 6.20 -1.55 -32.44
CA GLN A 128 7.16 -1.39 -31.35
C GLN A 128 6.91 -2.46 -30.30
N ARG A 129 7.98 -2.89 -29.63
CA ARG A 129 7.93 -3.89 -28.57
C ARG A 129 8.95 -3.56 -27.49
N PHE A 130 8.47 -3.39 -26.26
CA PHE A 130 9.30 -3.10 -25.09
C PHE A 130 8.95 -4.03 -23.94
N GLU A 131 9.92 -4.25 -23.06
CA GLU A 131 9.75 -5.04 -21.85
C GLU A 131 9.88 -4.13 -20.64
N LEU A 132 8.84 -4.08 -19.82
CA LEU A 132 8.82 -3.40 -18.53
C LEU A 132 9.09 -4.39 -17.41
N PRO A 133 9.90 -4.02 -16.42
CA PRO A 133 10.10 -4.86 -15.24
C PRO A 133 8.76 -5.04 -14.50
N PRO A 134 8.59 -6.17 -13.78
CA PRO A 134 7.39 -6.42 -12.98
C PRO A 134 7.25 -5.40 -11.84
N PRO A 135 6.05 -5.25 -11.27
CA PRO A 135 5.86 -4.51 -10.03
C PRO A 135 6.83 -4.99 -8.94
N GLY A 136 7.42 -4.06 -8.19
CA GLY A 136 8.31 -4.37 -7.08
C GLY A 136 7.58 -4.97 -5.84
N PRO A 137 8.33 -5.42 -4.82
CA PRO A 137 7.76 -6.07 -3.63
C PRO A 137 6.90 -5.16 -2.74
N ARG A 138 6.99 -3.83 -2.93
CA ARG A 138 6.17 -2.82 -2.21
C ARG A 138 4.89 -2.45 -2.96
N TRP A 139 4.54 -3.23 -3.99
CA TRP A 139 3.35 -2.99 -4.79
C TRP A 139 2.18 -3.80 -4.29
N HIS A 140 1.12 -3.12 -3.90
CA HIS A 140 -0.11 -3.75 -3.42
C HIS A 140 -1.37 -3.33 -4.20
N ALA A 141 -1.25 -2.41 -5.16
CA ALA A 141 -2.38 -1.99 -5.96
C ALA A 141 -2.80 -3.10 -6.92
N GLU A 142 -4.11 -3.34 -7.04
CA GLU A 142 -4.69 -4.35 -7.94
C GLU A 142 -4.51 -4.01 -9.43
N TRP A 143 -4.04 -2.81 -9.74
CA TRP A 143 -3.90 -2.31 -11.10
C TRP A 143 -2.55 -1.63 -11.27
N ALA A 144 -1.95 -1.82 -12.43
CA ALA A 144 -0.83 -1.05 -12.93
C ALA A 144 -1.24 -0.24 -14.15
N VAL A 145 -0.73 0.97 -14.24
CA VAL A 145 -0.96 1.88 -15.36
C VAL A 145 0.27 1.87 -16.25
N VAL A 146 0.10 1.48 -17.51
CA VAL A 146 1.16 1.55 -18.51
C VAL A 146 1.17 2.93 -19.10
N ALA A 147 2.27 3.64 -18.92
CA ALA A 147 2.38 5.05 -19.26
C ALA A 147 3.57 5.30 -20.20
N LEU A 148 3.39 6.23 -21.14
CA LEU A 148 4.41 6.60 -22.11
C LEU A 148 4.59 8.12 -22.12
N GLU A 149 5.82 8.59 -22.00
CA GLU A 149 6.18 10.00 -22.17
C GLU A 149 7.16 10.09 -23.35
N LEU A 150 6.79 10.82 -24.41
CA LEU A 150 7.60 10.97 -25.62
C LEU A 150 8.01 12.42 -25.85
N SER A 151 9.17 12.59 -26.49
CA SER A 151 9.73 13.88 -26.85
C SER A 151 10.44 13.84 -28.20
N ARG A 152 10.56 15.00 -28.83
CA ARG A 152 11.49 15.26 -29.95
C ARG A 152 12.33 16.47 -29.62
N GLY A 153 13.64 16.26 -29.44
CA GLY A 153 14.53 17.29 -28.95
C GLY A 153 14.11 17.73 -27.54
N ARG A 154 13.72 18.99 -27.38
CA ARG A 154 13.23 19.54 -26.11
C ARG A 154 11.71 19.57 -26.00
N THR A 155 10.99 19.17 -27.04
CA THR A 155 9.53 19.30 -27.12
C THR A 155 8.87 17.99 -26.70
N LEU A 156 8.04 18.05 -25.67
CA LEU A 156 7.20 16.95 -25.23
C LEU A 156 6.04 16.74 -26.21
N LEU A 157 5.71 15.49 -26.50
CA LEU A 157 4.61 15.10 -27.39
C LEU A 157 3.39 14.71 -26.55
N SER A 158 2.59 15.70 -26.18
CA SER A 158 1.32 15.51 -25.47
C SER A 158 0.21 15.04 -26.43
N ALA A 159 -0.67 14.16 -25.99
CA ALA A 159 -1.82 13.74 -26.80
C ALA A 159 -2.84 14.86 -27.03
N VAL A 160 -3.31 14.95 -28.28
CA VAL A 160 -4.47 15.77 -28.66
C VAL A 160 -5.76 14.99 -28.45
N GLU A 161 -5.75 13.69 -28.76
CA GLU A 161 -6.87 12.75 -28.58
C GLU A 161 -6.37 11.45 -27.93
N GLY A 162 -7.25 10.75 -27.24
CA GLY A 162 -6.92 9.53 -26.50
C GLY A 162 -6.49 9.76 -25.04
N PRO A 163 -6.33 8.66 -24.28
CA PRO A 163 -6.09 8.68 -22.84
C PRO A 163 -4.71 9.22 -22.47
N ARG A 164 -4.69 10.17 -21.52
CA ARG A 164 -3.50 10.90 -21.08
C ARG A 164 -3.67 11.46 -19.67
N SER A 165 -2.55 11.83 -19.04
CA SER A 165 -2.56 12.67 -17.85
C SER A 165 -3.03 14.11 -18.18
N GLU A 166 -3.44 14.83 -17.15
CA GLU A 166 -3.74 16.25 -17.23
C GLU A 166 -2.77 17.05 -16.36
N MET A 167 -2.31 18.18 -16.90
CA MET A 167 -1.64 19.22 -16.16
C MET A 167 -2.70 20.18 -15.62
N LEU A 168 -2.53 20.61 -14.38
CA LEU A 168 -3.41 21.61 -13.77
C LEU A 168 -2.54 22.76 -13.25
N SER A 169 -2.82 23.97 -13.74
CA SER A 169 -2.16 25.22 -13.36
C SER A 169 -3.24 26.28 -13.14
N ASP A 170 -3.26 26.93 -11.98
CA ASP A 170 -4.27 27.96 -11.64
C ASP A 170 -5.72 27.53 -11.95
N GLN A 171 -6.08 26.30 -11.54
CA GLN A 171 -7.40 25.67 -11.82
C GLN A 171 -7.70 25.42 -13.31
N THR A 172 -6.76 25.73 -14.21
CA THR A 172 -6.88 25.47 -15.64
C THR A 172 -6.24 24.12 -15.97
N ARG A 173 -7.03 23.24 -16.59
CA ARG A 173 -6.55 21.93 -17.08
C ARG A 173 -5.97 22.07 -18.48
N SER A 174 -4.83 21.43 -18.71
CA SER A 174 -4.18 21.33 -20.01
C SER A 174 -3.70 19.89 -20.24
N PRO A 175 -3.54 19.43 -21.49
CA PRO A 175 -3.00 18.11 -21.77
C PRO A 175 -1.63 17.91 -21.12
N GLY A 176 -1.47 16.84 -20.34
CA GLY A 176 -0.17 16.44 -19.82
C GLY A 176 0.68 15.72 -20.84
N GLY A 177 1.92 15.43 -20.45
CA GLY A 177 2.92 14.74 -21.27
C GLY A 177 2.83 13.23 -21.26
N ARG A 178 2.06 12.66 -20.35
CA ARG A 178 1.96 11.21 -20.15
C ARG A 178 0.76 10.66 -20.90
N LEU A 179 1.04 9.79 -21.84
CA LEU A 179 0.07 8.98 -22.57
C LEU A 179 -0.23 7.74 -21.73
N ILE A 180 -1.49 7.32 -21.65
CA ILE A 180 -1.88 6.11 -20.92
C ILE A 180 -2.17 5.02 -21.95
N LEU A 181 -1.30 4.02 -22.02
CA LEU A 181 -1.40 2.96 -23.02
C LEU A 181 -2.35 1.82 -22.59
N GLY A 182 -2.61 1.69 -21.29
CA GLY A 182 -3.61 0.75 -20.76
C GLY A 182 -3.44 0.46 -19.28
N LEU A 183 -4.30 -0.44 -18.80
CA LEU A 183 -4.33 -0.90 -17.41
C LEU A 183 -4.02 -2.40 -17.38
N VAL A 184 -3.18 -2.83 -16.45
CA VAL A 184 -2.87 -4.25 -16.27
C VAL A 184 -3.30 -4.64 -14.86
N PRO A 185 -4.24 -5.58 -14.69
CA PRO A 185 -4.52 -6.18 -13.40
C PRO A 185 -3.25 -6.81 -12.84
N VAL A 186 -2.97 -6.52 -11.58
CA VAL A 186 -1.87 -7.10 -10.81
C VAL A 186 -2.49 -7.98 -9.74
N GLU A 187 -2.14 -9.26 -9.75
CA GLU A 187 -2.49 -10.15 -8.65
C GLU A 187 -1.86 -9.61 -7.35
N PRO A 188 -2.65 -9.31 -6.31
CA PRO A 188 -2.13 -8.81 -5.06
C PRO A 188 -1.09 -9.75 -4.48
N ARG A 189 -0.06 -9.17 -3.88
CA ARG A 189 0.98 -9.91 -3.18
C ARG A 189 1.04 -9.47 -1.73
N PRO A 190 1.05 -10.42 -0.79
CA PRO A 190 1.25 -10.11 0.60
C PRO A 190 2.66 -9.57 0.82
N THR A 191 2.81 -8.70 1.81
CA THR A 191 4.14 -8.30 2.28
C THR A 191 4.89 -9.54 2.78
N ARG A 192 6.15 -9.71 2.35
CA ARG A 192 7.07 -10.72 2.88
C ARG A 192 8.03 -10.07 3.89
N VAL A 193 8.18 -10.69 5.05
CA VAL A 193 9.09 -10.27 6.11
C VAL A 193 9.84 -11.47 6.69
N GLU A 194 10.99 -11.20 7.27
CA GLU A 194 11.85 -12.21 7.89
C GLU A 194 11.84 -12.02 9.42
N ALA A 195 11.70 -13.12 10.16
CA ALA A 195 11.99 -13.18 11.58
C ALA A 195 13.43 -13.66 11.78
N LEU A 196 14.28 -12.81 12.36
CA LEU A 196 15.68 -13.13 12.64
C LEU A 196 15.79 -14.22 13.70
N GLY A 197 16.50 -15.31 13.41
CA GLY A 197 16.81 -16.34 14.41
C GLY A 197 17.75 -15.79 15.50
N LEU A 198 17.50 -16.14 16.75
CA LEU A 198 18.32 -15.72 17.89
C LEU A 198 19.26 -16.84 18.34
N SER A 199 20.50 -16.48 18.66
CA SER A 199 21.52 -17.42 19.14
C SER A 199 21.35 -17.83 20.61
N SER A 200 20.51 -17.10 21.37
CA SER A 200 20.28 -17.31 22.81
C SER A 200 18.85 -16.89 23.18
N PRO A 201 18.14 -17.64 24.05
CA PRO A 201 16.78 -17.29 24.49
C PRO A 201 16.71 -16.01 25.33
N ASP A 202 17.85 -15.55 25.88
CA ASP A 202 17.96 -14.31 26.65
C ASP A 202 18.39 -13.12 25.76
N ALA A 203 18.38 -13.28 24.43
CA ALA A 203 18.82 -12.23 23.50
C ALA A 203 17.83 -11.05 23.39
N ILE A 204 16.59 -11.24 23.81
CA ILE A 204 15.56 -10.19 23.89
C ILE A 204 15.18 -9.98 25.35
N THR A 205 15.34 -8.75 25.85
CA THR A 205 14.87 -8.36 27.18
C THR A 205 13.57 -7.58 26.99
N LEU A 206 12.42 -8.23 27.20
CA LEU A 206 11.12 -7.54 27.07
C LEU A 206 10.94 -6.41 28.09
N ASP A 207 11.36 -5.21 27.73
CA ASP A 207 11.22 -3.98 28.50
C ASP A 207 10.60 -2.83 27.67
N GLY A 208 10.39 -3.07 26.38
CA GLY A 208 9.76 -2.14 25.45
C GLY A 208 10.75 -1.17 24.82
N VAL A 209 12.04 -1.25 25.13
CA VAL A 209 13.12 -0.45 24.53
C VAL A 209 13.74 -1.27 23.39
N LEU A 210 13.93 -0.64 22.23
CA LEU A 210 14.45 -1.34 21.05
C LEU A 210 15.98 -1.21 20.96
N ASP A 211 16.71 -1.70 21.96
CA ASP A 211 18.17 -1.58 22.03
C ASP A 211 18.95 -2.89 21.79
N GLU A 212 18.25 -4.01 21.63
CA GLU A 212 18.85 -5.29 21.32
C GLU A 212 19.37 -5.39 19.88
N PRO A 213 20.44 -6.17 19.63
CA PRO A 213 20.99 -6.37 18.30
C PRO A 213 19.97 -6.86 17.26
N ALA A 214 18.97 -7.64 17.68
CA ALA A 214 17.92 -8.14 16.79
C ALA A 214 17.08 -7.01 16.17
N TRP A 215 16.97 -5.86 16.85
CA TRP A 215 16.20 -4.70 16.42
C TRP A 215 17.02 -3.70 15.61
N ALA A 216 18.34 -3.89 15.49
CA ALA A 216 19.22 -3.05 14.67
C ALA A 216 19.09 -3.31 13.15
N GLY A 217 18.37 -4.36 12.76
CA GLY A 217 18.11 -4.73 11.37
C GLY A 217 17.16 -3.76 10.64
N ARG A 218 16.86 -4.07 9.37
CA ARG A 218 15.93 -3.26 8.58
C ARG A 218 14.48 -3.57 8.99
N PRO A 219 13.70 -2.58 9.49
CA PRO A 219 12.29 -2.80 9.77
C PRO A 219 11.46 -2.96 8.50
N ALA A 220 10.30 -3.59 8.66
CA ALA A 220 9.18 -3.42 7.74
C ALA A 220 8.37 -2.18 8.12
N ARG A 221 7.91 -1.42 7.11
CA ARG A 221 7.06 -0.23 7.32
C ARG A 221 5.60 -0.58 7.15
N LEU A 222 4.76 -0.06 8.04
CA LEU A 222 3.32 -0.19 7.87
C LEU A 222 2.80 0.76 6.78
N VAL A 223 1.84 0.29 6.00
CA VAL A 223 1.19 0.99 4.88
C VAL A 223 -0.30 1.18 5.17
N HIS A 224 -1.03 1.91 4.34
CA HIS A 224 -2.47 2.11 4.55
C HIS A 224 -3.21 0.77 4.57
N SER A 225 -3.93 0.48 5.67
CA SER A 225 -4.37 -0.89 5.98
C SER A 225 -5.24 -1.53 4.92
N ARG A 226 -6.05 -0.74 4.21
CA ARG A 226 -6.96 -1.26 3.17
C ARG A 226 -6.34 -1.34 1.78
N THR A 227 -5.38 -0.47 1.45
CA THR A 227 -4.98 -0.26 0.03
C THR A 227 -3.50 -0.55 -0.22
N GLY A 228 -2.69 -0.61 0.83
CA GLY A 228 -1.24 -0.75 0.71
C GLY A 228 -0.53 0.46 0.11
N GLU A 229 -1.26 1.58 -0.06
CA GLU A 229 -0.64 2.83 -0.48
C GLU A 229 0.30 3.35 0.60
N PRO A 230 1.45 3.97 0.22
CA PRO A 230 2.30 4.66 1.16
C PRO A 230 1.53 5.71 1.95
N SER A 231 1.71 5.67 3.28
CA SER A 231 0.98 6.50 4.23
C SER A 231 1.61 7.86 4.47
N THR A 232 2.40 8.41 3.54
CA THR A 232 3.26 9.60 3.75
C THR A 232 2.58 10.78 4.47
N GLU A 233 1.36 11.15 4.08
CA GLU A 233 0.63 12.26 4.73
C GLU A 233 0.18 11.90 6.14
N LEU A 234 -0.21 10.65 6.36
CA LEU A 234 -0.58 10.16 7.68
C LEU A 234 0.66 10.00 8.56
N ASP A 235 1.74 9.42 8.05
CA ASP A 235 3.04 9.29 8.75
C ASP A 235 3.52 10.66 9.23
N ALA A 236 3.42 11.70 8.40
CA ALA A 236 3.78 13.06 8.80
C ALA A 236 2.93 13.58 9.97
N ARG A 237 1.64 13.23 10.04
CA ARG A 237 0.75 13.58 11.16
C ARG A 237 1.02 12.75 12.40
N LEU A 238 1.50 11.52 12.23
CA LEU A 238 1.90 10.62 13.31
C LEU A 238 3.35 10.90 13.78
N GLY A 239 4.06 11.87 13.20
CA GLY A 239 5.44 12.17 13.58
C GLY A 239 6.50 11.23 12.98
N GLY A 240 6.10 10.29 12.12
CA GLY A 240 7.00 9.39 11.40
C GLY A 240 6.31 8.12 10.91
N PRO A 241 7.00 7.31 10.08
CA PRO A 241 6.51 5.99 9.67
C PRO A 241 6.49 5.04 10.88
N SER A 242 5.49 4.17 10.92
CA SER A 242 5.45 3.05 11.87
C SER A 242 6.27 1.89 11.33
N GLU A 243 7.16 1.35 12.17
CA GLU A 243 8.16 0.36 11.79
C GLU A 243 8.06 -0.87 12.71
N VAL A 244 8.23 -2.07 12.13
CA VAL A 244 8.11 -3.35 12.86
C VAL A 244 9.25 -4.30 12.53
N TRP A 245 9.65 -5.09 13.53
CA TRP A 245 10.70 -6.10 13.45
C TRP A 245 10.19 -7.44 13.97
N PHE A 246 10.84 -8.51 13.51
CA PHE A 246 10.51 -9.87 13.89
C PHE A 246 11.79 -10.62 14.25
N ALA A 247 11.74 -11.40 15.32
CA ALA A 247 12.80 -12.31 15.71
C ALA A 247 12.19 -13.60 16.26
N TRP A 248 12.97 -14.67 16.36
CA TRP A 248 12.48 -15.93 16.92
C TRP A 248 13.60 -16.75 17.55
N ASP A 249 13.24 -17.56 18.54
CA ASP A 249 14.06 -18.64 19.10
C ASP A 249 13.24 -19.93 19.20
N GLU A 250 13.80 -20.98 19.80
CA GLU A 250 13.14 -22.29 19.96
C GLU A 250 11.84 -22.23 20.80
N ALA A 251 11.68 -21.22 21.65
CA ALA A 251 10.57 -21.07 22.59
C ALA A 251 9.57 -19.98 22.20
N HIS A 252 10.01 -18.91 21.53
CA HIS A 252 9.19 -17.75 21.23
C HIS A 252 9.34 -17.21 19.81
N LEU A 253 8.24 -16.65 19.31
CA LEU A 253 8.23 -15.64 18.27
C LEU A 253 8.16 -14.26 18.92
N TYR A 254 9.00 -13.33 18.48
CA TYR A 254 9.05 -11.95 18.95
C TYR A 254 8.60 -10.98 17.87
N VAL A 255 7.86 -9.95 18.28
CA VAL A 255 7.43 -8.85 17.42
C VAL A 255 7.73 -7.55 18.14
N ALA A 256 8.44 -6.65 17.47
CA ALA A 256 8.73 -5.33 17.99
C ALA A 256 8.12 -4.23 17.09
N GLY A 257 7.75 -3.10 17.68
CA GLY A 257 7.15 -1.98 16.98
C GLY A 257 7.70 -0.64 17.46
N SER A 258 7.98 0.26 16.52
CA SER A 258 8.27 1.68 16.76
C SER A 258 7.14 2.50 16.17
N LEU A 259 6.44 3.24 17.03
CA LEU A 259 5.19 3.93 16.71
C LEU A 259 5.36 5.41 17.07
N PRO A 260 5.94 6.23 16.16
CA PRO A 260 5.97 7.67 16.33
C PRO A 260 4.55 8.19 16.58
N ASP A 261 4.39 9.06 17.56
CA ASP A 261 3.09 9.64 17.90
C ASP A 261 3.28 10.97 18.64
N PRO A 262 2.77 12.10 18.12
CA PRO A 262 2.87 13.38 18.79
C PRO A 262 1.80 13.62 19.87
N ASP A 263 0.78 12.77 20.02
CA ASP A 263 -0.37 12.96 20.92
C ASP A 263 -0.86 11.66 21.57
N LEU A 264 -0.03 11.04 22.42
CA LEU A 264 -0.29 9.71 23.01
C LEU A 264 -1.62 9.64 23.78
N TYR A 265 -2.48 8.67 23.41
CA TYR A 265 -3.81 8.50 23.99
C TYR A 265 -4.23 7.03 24.12
N ALA A 266 -4.44 6.58 25.36
CA ALA A 266 -4.88 5.21 25.67
C ALA A 266 -5.85 5.22 26.85
N LYS A 267 -7.13 5.46 26.58
CA LYS A 267 -8.14 5.64 27.65
C LYS A 267 -8.43 4.34 28.39
N HIS A 268 -8.42 3.21 27.68
CA HIS A 268 -8.62 1.89 28.28
C HIS A 268 -7.49 1.52 29.26
N ARG A 269 -7.87 0.89 30.38
CA ARG A 269 -6.98 0.61 31.53
C ARG A 269 -7.00 -0.83 32.01
N GLU A 270 -8.02 -1.58 31.62
CA GLU A 270 -8.22 -2.96 32.06
C GLU A 270 -8.15 -3.87 30.85
N ARG A 271 -7.67 -5.09 31.09
CA ARG A 271 -7.61 -6.14 30.10
C ARG A 271 -8.99 -6.38 29.47
N ASP A 272 -9.01 -6.77 28.20
CA ASP A 272 -10.19 -7.12 27.41
C ASP A 272 -11.19 -5.96 27.18
N GLN A 273 -10.79 -4.73 27.51
CA GLN A 273 -11.50 -3.54 27.06
C GLN A 273 -11.30 -3.35 25.54
N PRO A 274 -12.24 -2.68 24.84
CA PRO A 274 -12.23 -2.59 23.38
C PRO A 274 -11.14 -1.65 22.86
N LEU A 275 -9.88 -2.10 22.87
CA LEU A 275 -8.70 -1.31 22.49
C LEU A 275 -8.76 -0.84 21.03
N TYR A 276 -9.45 -1.58 20.16
CA TYR A 276 -9.76 -1.14 18.79
C TYR A 276 -10.53 0.19 18.72
N ARG A 277 -10.98 0.79 19.84
CA ARG A 277 -11.58 2.13 19.88
C ARG A 277 -10.58 3.23 20.24
N ASP A 278 -9.36 2.90 20.61
CA ASP A 278 -8.29 3.81 21.00
C ASP A 278 -7.07 3.59 20.09
N GLU A 279 -5.88 3.98 20.55
CA GLU A 279 -4.60 3.59 19.95
C GLU A 279 -4.25 2.16 20.37
N ALA A 280 -3.97 1.32 19.37
CA ALA A 280 -3.64 -0.08 19.58
C ALA A 280 -2.62 -0.56 18.54
N PHE A 281 -1.69 -1.40 19.01
CA PHE A 281 -0.84 -2.22 18.16
C PHE A 281 -1.38 -3.65 18.19
N GLU A 282 -1.71 -4.18 17.02
CA GLU A 282 -2.39 -5.47 16.89
C GLU A 282 -1.52 -6.44 16.10
N VAL A 283 -1.47 -7.70 16.53
CA VAL A 283 -0.76 -8.78 15.87
C VAL A 283 -1.68 -9.99 15.71
N PHE A 284 -1.87 -10.39 14.46
CA PHE A 284 -2.63 -11.57 14.07
C PHE A 284 -1.67 -12.66 13.62
N ILE A 285 -1.83 -13.90 14.10
CA ILE A 285 -0.94 -15.03 13.75
C ILE A 285 -1.77 -16.25 13.35
N ALA A 286 -1.42 -16.86 12.22
CA ALA A 286 -2.03 -18.08 11.71
C ALA A 286 -1.00 -18.98 11.00
N GLY A 287 -1.31 -20.28 10.87
CA GLY A 287 -0.46 -21.20 10.11
C GLY A 287 -0.56 -21.01 8.60
N ASP A 288 -1.72 -20.57 8.12
CA ASP A 288 -2.00 -20.33 6.70
C ASP A 288 -3.02 -19.17 6.53
N ASN A 289 -3.38 -18.86 5.29
CA ASN A 289 -4.31 -17.78 4.96
C ASN A 289 -5.78 -18.24 4.85
N SER A 290 -6.11 -19.45 5.33
CA SER A 290 -7.48 -19.98 5.25
C SER A 290 -8.48 -19.23 6.14
N GLY A 291 -7.97 -18.48 7.13
CA GLY A 291 -8.78 -17.86 8.18
C GLY A 291 -9.47 -18.88 9.08
N ALA A 292 -9.08 -20.15 9.04
CA ALA A 292 -9.72 -21.22 9.80
C ALA A 292 -9.32 -21.21 11.27
N ARG A 293 -8.03 -20.98 11.61
CA ARG A 293 -7.56 -20.87 12.99
C ARG A 293 -6.46 -19.84 13.13
N TYR A 294 -6.72 -18.85 13.97
CA TYR A 294 -5.76 -17.77 14.21
C TYR A 294 -5.96 -17.15 15.59
N LEU A 295 -4.94 -16.42 16.02
CA LEU A 295 -4.98 -15.60 17.23
C LEU A 295 -4.92 -14.14 16.87
N GLU A 296 -5.60 -13.33 17.66
CA GLU A 296 -5.53 -11.87 17.68
C GLU A 296 -4.96 -11.43 19.01
N HIS A 297 -4.03 -10.48 18.95
CA HIS A 297 -3.44 -9.85 20.13
C HIS A 297 -3.41 -8.36 19.91
N GLN A 298 -3.83 -7.58 20.90
CA GLN A 298 -3.78 -6.14 20.88
C GLN A 298 -3.11 -5.64 22.15
N VAL A 299 -2.30 -4.60 22.00
CA VAL A 299 -1.68 -3.89 23.11
C VAL A 299 -1.81 -2.38 22.90
N SER A 300 -2.22 -1.65 23.93
CA SER A 300 -2.25 -0.19 23.88
C SER A 300 -0.93 0.41 24.35
N ALA A 301 -0.72 1.72 24.14
CA ALA A 301 0.41 2.45 24.70
C ALA A 301 0.48 2.41 26.25
N ARG A 302 -0.61 2.00 26.92
CA ARG A 302 -0.63 1.76 28.38
C ARG A 302 -0.19 0.34 28.77
N ASN A 303 0.23 -0.48 27.80
CA ASN A 303 0.46 -1.91 27.95
C ASN A 303 -0.79 -2.69 28.44
N VAL A 304 -1.98 -2.17 28.13
CA VAL A 304 -3.24 -2.93 28.33
C VAL A 304 -3.38 -3.91 27.19
N LYS A 305 -3.79 -5.14 27.51
CA LYS A 305 -3.91 -6.24 26.57
C LYS A 305 -5.36 -6.55 26.23
N PHE A 306 -5.58 -6.97 25.00
CA PHE A 306 -6.73 -7.76 24.57
C PHE A 306 -6.20 -8.91 23.73
N ASP A 307 -6.83 -10.06 23.81
CA ASP A 307 -6.56 -11.18 22.91
C ASP A 307 -7.82 -11.99 22.68
N ALA A 308 -7.82 -12.73 21.57
CA ALA A 308 -8.90 -13.62 21.23
C ALA A 308 -8.35 -14.76 20.38
N ARG A 309 -8.90 -15.96 20.60
CA ARG A 309 -8.67 -17.09 19.71
C ARG A 309 -9.84 -17.26 18.76
N PHE A 310 -9.54 -17.55 17.50
CA PHE A 310 -10.55 -17.73 16.46
C PHE A 310 -10.48 -19.15 15.93
N PRO A 311 -11.33 -20.09 16.41
CA PRO A 311 -11.45 -21.43 15.85
C PRO A 311 -12.08 -21.47 14.44
N LYS A 312 -12.59 -20.32 13.97
CA LYS A 312 -13.10 -20.08 12.62
C LYS A 312 -13.10 -18.58 12.32
N TYR A 313 -13.02 -18.21 11.04
CA TYR A 313 -13.18 -16.85 10.56
C TYR A 313 -14.34 -16.10 11.24
N ARG A 314 -14.02 -14.98 11.87
CA ARG A 314 -14.92 -14.07 12.60
C ARG A 314 -15.76 -14.73 13.71
N ALA A 315 -15.34 -15.90 14.20
CA ALA A 315 -15.98 -16.59 15.32
C ALA A 315 -15.02 -16.67 16.51
N GLY A 316 -14.70 -15.52 17.10
CA GLY A 316 -13.71 -15.38 18.18
C GLY A 316 -14.25 -15.74 19.56
N ASP A 317 -13.38 -16.29 20.40
CA ASP A 317 -13.53 -16.42 21.84
C ASP A 317 -12.72 -15.31 22.51
N GLU A 318 -13.35 -14.15 22.70
CA GLU A 318 -12.76 -12.94 23.31
C GLU A 318 -12.57 -13.06 24.83
N ALA A 319 -13.00 -14.17 25.44
CA ALA A 319 -12.76 -14.46 26.86
C ALA A 319 -11.50 -15.32 27.08
N TRP A 320 -10.90 -15.82 25.99
CA TRP A 320 -9.65 -16.56 26.04
C TRP A 320 -8.50 -15.61 26.34
N ASN A 321 -7.62 -16.02 27.26
CA ASN A 321 -6.46 -15.24 27.66
C ASN A 321 -5.19 -16.06 27.45
N GLY A 322 -4.37 -15.66 26.48
CA GLY A 322 -3.11 -16.30 26.16
C GLY A 322 -1.97 -15.92 27.12
N GLY A 323 -0.92 -16.74 27.09
CA GLY A 323 0.30 -16.59 27.89
C GLY A 323 1.35 -15.65 27.30
N TRP A 324 1.05 -14.93 26.22
CA TRP A 324 1.96 -13.99 25.57
C TRP A 324 2.37 -12.82 26.48
N ARG A 325 3.59 -12.34 26.30
CA ARG A 325 4.21 -11.26 27.08
C ARG A 325 4.29 -9.98 26.25
N SER A 326 4.25 -8.84 26.93
CA SER A 326 4.40 -7.53 26.29
C SER A 326 5.08 -6.52 27.20
N ALA A 327 5.83 -5.62 26.60
CA ALA A 327 6.39 -4.46 27.24
C ALA A 327 6.25 -3.23 26.34
N VAL A 328 6.06 -2.06 26.94
CA VAL A 328 5.86 -0.80 26.24
C VAL A 328 6.73 0.26 26.91
N ALA A 329 7.50 0.99 26.10
CA ALA A 329 8.20 2.19 26.54
C ALA A 329 7.55 3.42 25.89
N LEU A 330 7.29 4.43 26.70
CA LEU A 330 6.71 5.70 26.27
C LEU A 330 7.79 6.76 26.16
N ASP A 331 7.75 7.52 25.06
CA ASP A 331 8.49 8.75 24.91
C ASP A 331 7.52 9.93 24.87
N GLY A 332 6.94 10.22 26.03
CA GLY A 332 5.86 11.20 26.18
C GLY A 332 5.04 10.95 27.44
N GLU A 333 3.86 11.57 27.51
CA GLU A 333 2.95 11.45 28.65
C GLU A 333 1.52 11.16 28.18
N LEU A 334 1.04 9.95 28.47
CA LEU A 334 -0.32 9.51 28.11
C LEU A 334 -1.38 10.52 28.55
N GLU A 335 -2.35 10.75 27.67
CA GLU A 335 -3.52 11.62 27.86
C GLU A 335 -3.23 13.12 27.87
N ARG A 336 -1.97 13.54 28.08
CA ARG A 336 -1.56 14.94 27.91
C ARG A 336 -1.52 15.23 26.40
N ARG A 337 -1.89 16.46 26.01
CA ARG A 337 -1.85 16.84 24.60
C ARG A 337 -0.47 17.29 24.17
N GLY A 338 0.01 16.73 23.05
CA GLY A 338 1.18 17.20 22.32
C GLY A 338 2.53 16.96 23.01
N GLY A 339 3.62 17.10 22.27
CA GLY A 339 4.98 17.06 22.83
C GLY A 339 5.50 15.65 23.11
N ASP A 340 4.77 14.63 22.67
CA ASP A 340 5.21 13.25 22.68
C ASP A 340 6.03 12.96 21.41
N ARG A 341 6.89 11.95 21.46
CA ARG A 341 7.62 11.44 20.29
C ARG A 341 7.08 10.09 19.82
N GLY A 342 6.42 9.34 20.70
CA GLY A 342 5.77 8.09 20.37
C GLY A 342 5.94 7.04 21.46
N TRP A 343 5.80 5.80 21.05
CA TRP A 343 6.00 4.65 21.93
C TRP A 343 6.57 3.48 21.16
N THR A 344 7.24 2.60 21.88
CA THR A 344 7.78 1.34 21.38
C THR A 344 7.14 0.19 22.13
N VAL A 345 7.08 -0.95 21.47
CA VAL A 345 6.44 -2.15 21.99
C VAL A 345 7.23 -3.39 21.61
N GLU A 346 7.32 -4.32 22.54
CA GLU A 346 7.88 -5.65 22.32
C GLU A 346 6.89 -6.71 22.79
N LEU A 347 6.69 -7.74 21.98
CA LEU A 347 5.79 -8.85 22.21
C LEU A 347 6.55 -10.16 22.10
N ALA A 348 6.20 -11.13 22.96
CA ALA A 348 6.71 -12.50 22.87
C ALA A 348 5.56 -13.50 22.94
N PHE A 349 5.45 -14.33 21.90
CA PHE A 349 4.45 -15.37 21.73
C PHE A 349 5.11 -16.73 21.89
N SER A 350 4.59 -17.56 22.79
CA SER A 350 5.11 -18.93 22.98
C SER A 350 4.78 -19.80 21.78
N TRP A 351 5.77 -20.48 21.20
CA TRP A 351 5.50 -21.46 20.15
C TRP A 351 4.53 -22.54 20.64
N ALA A 352 4.65 -23.01 21.88
CA ALA A 352 3.74 -24.03 22.41
C ALA A 352 2.26 -23.58 22.36
N GLU A 353 1.98 -22.30 22.60
CA GLU A 353 0.64 -21.72 22.49
C GLU A 353 0.21 -21.58 21.03
N LEU A 354 1.08 -21.04 20.17
CA LEU A 354 0.82 -20.91 18.73
C LEU A 354 0.50 -22.28 18.11
N CYS A 355 1.27 -23.33 18.45
CA CYS A 355 1.04 -24.70 17.99
C CYS A 355 -0.29 -25.28 18.48
N ALA A 356 -0.71 -24.93 19.70
CA ALA A 356 -1.92 -25.48 20.31
C ALA A 356 -3.20 -24.84 19.75
N GLU A 357 -3.17 -23.53 19.50
CA GLU A 357 -4.37 -22.76 19.15
C GLU A 357 -4.49 -22.47 17.64
N THR A 358 -3.41 -22.63 16.87
CA THR A 358 -3.39 -22.39 15.41
C THR A 358 -3.01 -23.64 14.61
N THR A 359 -2.80 -23.48 13.30
CA THR A 359 -2.30 -24.54 12.40
C THR A 359 -0.81 -24.37 12.06
N VAL A 360 -0.07 -23.52 12.79
CA VAL A 360 1.38 -23.34 12.62
C VAL A 360 2.10 -24.68 12.79
N SER A 361 3.03 -24.97 11.86
CA SER A 361 3.88 -26.16 11.93
C SER A 361 4.86 -26.08 13.09
N CYS A 362 5.06 -27.18 13.82
CA CYS A 362 5.92 -27.22 15.00
C CYS A 362 6.78 -28.49 15.05
N PRO A 363 8.01 -28.44 15.62
CA PRO A 363 8.67 -27.25 16.19
C PRO A 363 9.03 -26.20 15.12
N PRO A 364 9.23 -24.93 15.50
CA PRO A 364 9.67 -23.89 14.56
C PRO A 364 11.03 -24.25 13.96
N ALA A 365 11.21 -23.99 12.67
CA ALA A 365 12.45 -24.28 11.96
C ALA A 365 12.85 -23.18 10.97
N PRO A 366 14.14 -22.99 10.68
CA PRO A 366 14.56 -22.08 9.63
C PRO A 366 13.94 -22.45 8.27
N GLY A 367 13.56 -21.43 7.51
CA GLY A 367 12.83 -21.55 6.24
C GLY A 367 11.33 -21.80 6.40
N GLN A 368 10.82 -21.96 7.61
CA GLN A 368 9.39 -22.08 7.84
C GLN A 368 8.66 -20.77 7.53
N GLU A 369 7.57 -20.88 6.78
CA GLU A 369 6.65 -19.78 6.53
C GLU A 369 5.39 -19.92 7.40
N LEU A 370 4.91 -18.80 7.93
CA LEU A 370 3.61 -18.67 8.58
C LEU A 370 2.94 -17.36 8.16
N ARG A 371 1.66 -17.17 8.50
CA ARG A 371 0.94 -15.93 8.22
C ARG A 371 0.91 -15.05 9.45
N ILE A 372 1.22 -13.77 9.23
CA ILE A 372 1.13 -12.73 10.24
C ILE A 372 0.46 -11.50 9.64
N ASN A 373 -0.20 -10.70 10.45
CA ASN A 373 -0.40 -9.31 10.11
C ASN A 373 -0.23 -8.44 11.34
N VAL A 374 0.24 -7.23 11.12
CA VAL A 374 0.45 -6.25 12.18
C VAL A 374 -0.31 -5.00 11.82
N PHE A 375 -1.09 -4.48 12.75
CA PHE A 375 -1.84 -3.24 12.56
C PHE A 375 -1.46 -2.20 13.59
N ARG A 376 -1.45 -0.94 13.16
CA ARG A 376 -1.54 0.21 14.06
C ARG A 376 -2.90 0.83 13.87
N LEU A 377 -3.69 0.86 14.92
CA LEU A 377 -4.89 1.67 15.01
C LEU A 377 -4.56 2.95 15.77
N ASP A 378 -5.00 4.07 15.25
CA ASP A 378 -4.63 5.38 15.78
C ASP A 378 -5.78 6.38 15.63
N LYS A 379 -5.77 7.44 16.45
CA LYS A 379 -6.67 8.59 16.33
C LYS A 379 -5.87 9.89 16.40
N PRO A 380 -5.25 10.34 15.29
CA PRO A 380 -4.37 11.51 15.32
C PRO A 380 -5.09 12.82 15.66
N ASP A 381 -6.43 12.85 15.58
CA ASP A 381 -7.28 13.98 15.98
C ASP A 381 -8.18 13.64 17.20
N ARG A 382 -7.92 12.51 17.86
CA ARG A 382 -8.72 11.85 18.91
C ARG A 382 -10.19 11.60 18.52
N LYS A 383 -10.54 11.65 17.24
CA LYS A 383 -11.92 11.48 16.74
C LYS A 383 -12.03 10.37 15.71
N ARG A 384 -11.29 10.49 14.61
CA ARG A 384 -11.33 9.55 13.49
C ARG A 384 -10.22 8.54 13.63
N GLN A 385 -10.62 7.28 13.53
CA GLN A 385 -9.69 6.19 13.50
C GLN A 385 -9.02 6.09 12.13
N VAL A 386 -7.73 5.79 12.15
CA VAL A 386 -6.94 5.41 10.98
C VAL A 386 -6.32 4.04 11.26
N GLY A 387 -6.03 3.31 10.18
CA GLY A 387 -5.39 2.00 10.26
C GLY A 387 -4.18 1.93 9.35
N LEU A 388 -3.07 1.47 9.89
CA LEU A 388 -1.91 1.02 9.13
C LEU A 388 -1.78 -0.49 9.26
N ALA A 389 -1.22 -1.16 8.25
CA ALA A 389 -1.01 -2.60 8.24
C ALA A 389 0.39 -2.96 7.71
N LEU A 390 0.93 -4.09 8.15
CA LEU A 390 2.14 -4.67 7.58
C LEU A 390 1.90 -5.15 6.14
N SER A 391 0.78 -5.84 5.94
CA SER A 391 0.25 -6.16 4.62
C SER A 391 -1.20 -5.70 4.55
N PRO A 392 -1.60 -4.98 3.50
CA PRO A 392 -2.97 -4.46 3.43
C PRO A 392 -3.98 -5.59 3.31
N THR A 393 -5.13 -5.43 3.95
CA THR A 393 -6.22 -6.41 3.93
C THR A 393 -6.90 -6.50 2.57
N LEU A 394 -6.87 -5.41 1.79
CA LEU A 394 -7.63 -5.23 0.53
C LEU A 394 -9.16 -5.33 0.70
N GLU A 395 -9.60 -5.49 1.95
CA GLU A 395 -10.99 -5.61 2.38
C GLU A 395 -11.23 -4.67 3.57
N PRO A 396 -12.47 -4.20 3.78
CA PRO A 396 -12.82 -3.42 4.96
C PRO A 396 -12.97 -4.29 6.23
N ASP A 397 -12.07 -5.25 6.44
CA ASP A 397 -12.06 -6.19 7.57
C ASP A 397 -10.62 -6.49 7.99
N PHE A 398 -10.25 -6.19 9.24
CA PHE A 398 -8.91 -6.47 9.79
C PHE A 398 -8.66 -7.98 9.98
N HIS A 399 -9.71 -8.79 10.04
CA HIS A 399 -9.59 -10.24 10.12
C HIS A 399 -9.40 -10.90 8.75
N ALA A 400 -9.43 -10.14 7.64
CA ALA A 400 -9.26 -10.68 6.30
C ALA A 400 -7.84 -11.24 6.09
N TRP A 401 -7.75 -12.54 5.81
CA TRP A 401 -6.49 -13.26 5.65
C TRP A 401 -5.99 -13.33 4.21
N GLY A 402 -6.81 -12.96 3.23
CA GLY A 402 -6.52 -13.13 1.79
C GLY A 402 -5.19 -12.55 1.34
N ASN A 403 -4.76 -11.44 1.97
CA ASN A 403 -3.49 -10.77 1.70
C ASN A 403 -2.64 -10.56 2.98
N ALA A 404 -2.81 -11.39 4.01
CA ALA A 404 -1.98 -11.35 5.22
C ALA A 404 -0.50 -11.61 4.90
N ALA A 405 0.39 -10.94 5.65
CA ALA A 405 1.83 -11.00 5.42
C ALA A 405 2.38 -12.43 5.59
N GLU A 406 3.46 -12.69 4.88
CA GLU A 406 4.24 -13.93 4.96
C GLU A 406 5.44 -13.66 5.85
N LEU A 407 5.52 -14.37 6.98
CA LEU A 407 6.66 -14.34 7.87
C LEU A 407 7.51 -15.57 7.63
N ILE A 408 8.80 -15.35 7.35
CA ILE A 408 9.78 -16.41 7.10
C ILE A 408 10.73 -16.45 8.29
N LEU A 409 10.86 -17.60 8.94
CA LEU A 409 11.85 -17.80 10.00
C LEU A 409 13.23 -17.97 9.37
N VAL A 410 14.16 -17.03 9.59
CA VAL A 410 15.52 -17.13 9.05
C VAL A 410 16.51 -17.59 10.12
N GLU A 411 17.64 -18.18 9.69
CA GLU A 411 18.71 -18.55 10.60
C GLU A 411 19.29 -17.32 11.32
N PRO A 412 19.93 -17.51 12.50
CA PRO A 412 20.69 -16.43 13.13
C PRO A 412 21.74 -15.86 12.18
N GLY A 413 21.83 -14.53 12.14
CA GLY A 413 22.87 -13.85 11.39
C GLY A 413 24.24 -14.14 11.99
N ALA A 414 25.29 -14.16 11.17
CA ALA A 414 26.66 -14.22 11.68
C ALA A 414 26.97 -12.93 12.47
N GLY A 415 26.77 -12.97 13.80
CA GLY A 415 26.96 -11.83 14.71
C GLY A 415 25.73 -11.35 15.47
N SER A 416 24.59 -12.07 15.39
CA SER A 416 23.38 -11.83 16.20
C SER A 416 23.32 -12.68 17.46
#